data_AF-A0A2V7M1W5-F1
#
_entry.id   AF-A0A2V7M1W5-F1
#
_cell.length_a   1.000
_cell.length_b   1.000
_cell.length_c   1.000
_cell.angle_alpha   90.00
_cell.angle_beta   90.00
_cell.angle_gamma   90.00
#
_symmetry.space_group_name_H-M   'P 1'
#
loop_
_entity.id
_entity.type
_entity.pdbx_description
1 polymer ?
#
loop_
_entity_poly.entity_id
_entity_poly.type
_entity_poly.pdbx_seq_one_letter_code
_entity_poly.pdbx_strand_id
1 'polypeptide(L)'
;MSPPVKIFRWRAVGPLLVLFVIVCGLWWLFADRIARRESQNVGTQLLGAKVEIQSMHLDLAHGDVTIRGLTVASPHEAFKNLFQADELGKIGIDSLDPRRLSTIPAADALGARADSSRHAWQTAVDTLHLGPTLDSASATLERLRHARATDLGTINAGRQAVDRLKRARDRVTSLERNVTQGTANLKSGLAGLDSARRRDYAFARSLLKLPSLDAPAIGAAVFGPGAIKPFEQVLYYAQLARRYMPPGLLPRATTGPSRVRRAGEDVRFPKERTLPGFLLRSAELSFLLQPATAQPQRYAGRLTGLTSDPALYGRPTALVASGPQLAAGAMLNHVRDIPVDTAGATVGGIRLTPFAVTGVPLRLDPGAATTQLGFNLNGDTIHARFAIRSSNVRWTRDSGFANSPIGDLIWRAVSGIANLDVEARLSGALQHPDLAVRSNLDDAIASRLRAVLGDQVAAAEKQMRDRVDALVDATVGPVRARVNEVQTQARAQVVQQRARIDELQKNLEQRLRQLLGGVRLP
;
A
#
# COMPACT_ATOMS: atom_id res chain seq x y z
N MET A 1 9.65 -28.33 -77.98
CA MET A 1 10.42 -27.67 -76.90
C MET A 1 9.46 -27.31 -75.78
N SER A 2 9.44 -28.12 -74.72
CA SER A 2 8.61 -27.90 -73.53
C SER A 2 9.20 -26.78 -72.68
N PRO A 3 8.40 -25.86 -72.11
CA PRO A 3 8.94 -24.80 -71.26
C PRO A 3 9.54 -25.40 -69.99
N PRO A 4 10.68 -24.88 -69.48
CA PRO A 4 11.28 -25.40 -68.26
C PRO A 4 10.34 -25.12 -67.09
N VAL A 5 9.97 -26.19 -66.38
CA VAL A 5 9.22 -26.12 -65.13
C VAL A 5 10.11 -25.37 -64.12
N LYS A 6 9.77 -24.12 -63.80
CA LYS A 6 10.37 -23.38 -62.69
C LYS A 6 9.83 -23.97 -61.38
N ILE A 7 10.48 -25.03 -60.89
CA ILE A 7 10.10 -25.76 -59.65
C ILE A 7 10.37 -24.94 -58.37
N PHE A 8 11.12 -23.82 -58.43
CA PHE A 8 11.49 -23.07 -57.22
C PHE A 8 10.88 -21.67 -57.17
N ARG A 9 9.71 -21.54 -56.52
CA ARG A 9 9.05 -20.25 -56.24
C ARG A 9 9.51 -19.71 -54.88
N TRP A 10 10.46 -18.77 -54.90
CA TRP A 10 11.06 -18.07 -53.74
C TRP A 10 10.05 -17.45 -52.73
N ARG A 11 8.76 -17.37 -53.07
CA ARG A 11 7.68 -16.81 -52.22
C ARG A 11 7.24 -17.77 -51.09
N ALA A 12 7.50 -19.08 -51.20
CA ALA A 12 7.24 -20.06 -50.14
C ALA A 12 8.41 -20.19 -49.14
N VAL A 13 9.58 -19.67 -49.48
CA VAL A 13 10.78 -19.73 -48.65
C VAL A 13 10.66 -18.77 -47.46
N GLY A 14 10.03 -17.60 -47.62
CA GLY A 14 9.89 -16.60 -46.54
C GLY A 14 9.27 -17.15 -45.24
N PRO A 15 8.06 -17.73 -45.25
CA PRO A 15 7.44 -18.29 -44.05
C PRO A 15 8.23 -19.45 -43.44
N LEU A 16 8.89 -20.26 -44.27
CA LEU A 16 9.66 -21.42 -43.86
C LEU A 16 11.03 -21.04 -43.28
N LEU A 17 11.67 -19.99 -43.83
CA LEU A 17 12.87 -19.36 -43.27
C LEU A 17 12.54 -18.63 -41.96
N VAL A 18 11.39 -17.98 -41.86
CA VAL A 18 10.97 -17.28 -40.63
C VAL A 18 10.63 -18.26 -39.52
N LEU A 19 9.92 -19.36 -39.82
CA LEU A 19 9.74 -20.46 -38.88
C LEU A 19 11.09 -21.07 -38.48
N PHE A 20 11.99 -21.32 -39.43
CA PHE A 20 13.33 -21.80 -39.15
C PHE A 20 14.11 -20.81 -38.30
N VAL A 21 13.99 -19.49 -38.51
CA VAL A 21 14.67 -18.44 -37.73
C VAL A 21 14.02 -18.21 -36.36
N ILE A 22 12.71 -18.43 -36.19
CA ILE A 22 12.05 -18.35 -34.88
C ILE A 22 12.35 -19.62 -34.07
N VAL A 23 12.32 -20.79 -34.71
CA VAL A 23 12.69 -22.07 -34.07
C VAL A 23 14.18 -22.11 -33.78
N CYS A 24 15.04 -21.73 -34.73
CA CYS A 24 16.49 -21.58 -34.51
C CYS A 24 16.81 -20.38 -33.63
N GLY A 25 15.97 -19.35 -33.56
CA GLY A 25 16.17 -18.17 -32.71
C GLY A 25 15.80 -18.46 -31.27
N LEU A 26 14.68 -19.15 -31.02
CA LEU A 26 14.34 -19.74 -29.72
C LEU A 26 15.37 -20.82 -29.35
N TRP A 27 15.76 -21.67 -30.29
CA TRP A 27 16.80 -22.65 -30.06
C TRP A 27 18.16 -21.99 -29.84
N TRP A 28 18.51 -20.87 -30.44
CA TRP A 28 19.80 -20.19 -30.21
C TRP A 28 19.78 -19.34 -28.92
N LEU A 29 18.69 -18.61 -28.66
CA LEU A 29 18.45 -17.89 -27.39
C LEU A 29 18.54 -18.81 -26.16
N PHE A 30 18.07 -20.04 -26.29
CA PHE A 30 17.96 -20.98 -25.17
C PHE A 30 19.00 -22.11 -25.22
N ALA A 31 19.40 -22.61 -26.39
CA ALA A 31 20.43 -23.64 -26.52
C ALA A 31 21.85 -23.09 -26.42
N ASP A 32 22.18 -21.85 -26.81
CA ASP A 32 23.54 -21.31 -26.59
C ASP A 32 23.84 -21.11 -25.08
N ARG A 33 22.78 -21.02 -24.25
CA ARG A 33 22.86 -20.96 -22.79
C ARG A 33 22.81 -22.34 -22.10
N ILE A 34 22.22 -23.35 -22.75
CA ILE A 34 22.17 -24.75 -22.27
C ILE A 34 23.40 -25.54 -22.74
N ALA A 35 23.94 -25.23 -23.93
CA ALA A 35 25.13 -25.85 -24.55
C ALA A 35 26.45 -25.33 -23.95
N ARG A 36 26.43 -24.19 -23.23
CA ARG A 36 27.53 -23.75 -22.33
C ARG A 36 27.73 -24.66 -21.10
N ARG A 37 27.35 -25.94 -21.20
CA ARG A 37 27.89 -27.00 -20.33
C ARG A 37 29.24 -27.53 -20.80
N GLU A 38 29.76 -27.14 -21.98
CA GLU A 38 31.00 -27.72 -22.53
C GLU A 38 32.07 -26.73 -23.06
N SER A 39 31.91 -25.40 -22.93
CA SER A 39 32.97 -24.47 -23.36
C SER A 39 33.47 -23.58 -22.23
N GLN A 40 34.66 -23.92 -21.71
CA GLN A 40 35.49 -23.08 -20.87
C GLN A 40 35.95 -21.80 -21.61
N ASN A 41 36.12 -20.73 -20.82
CA ASN A 41 36.87 -19.49 -21.10
C ASN A 41 36.37 -18.53 -22.19
N VAL A 42 35.67 -17.47 -21.75
CA VAL A 42 35.85 -16.05 -22.14
C VAL A 42 35.26 -15.25 -20.97
N GLY A 43 35.98 -14.47 -20.18
CA GLY A 43 36.84 -13.36 -20.60
C GLY A 43 36.12 -12.06 -20.23
N THR A 44 36.62 -11.45 -19.17
CA THR A 44 36.16 -10.23 -18.49
C THR A 44 35.86 -9.09 -19.44
N GLN A 45 34.66 -8.50 -19.36
CA GLN A 45 34.37 -7.09 -19.62
C GLN A 45 32.89 -6.83 -19.29
N LEU A 46 32.57 -5.59 -18.92
CA LEU A 46 31.23 -5.05 -18.63
C LEU A 46 30.86 -4.90 -17.16
N LEU A 47 31.68 -4.19 -16.38
CA LEU A 47 31.16 -3.38 -15.27
C LEU A 47 31.86 -2.03 -15.27
N GLY A 48 31.39 -1.13 -16.13
CA GLY A 48 31.72 0.29 -16.10
C GLY A 48 30.84 1.04 -15.09
N ALA A 49 30.90 0.65 -13.81
CA ALA A 49 30.30 1.43 -12.73
C ALA A 49 31.23 1.38 -11.53
N LYS A 50 31.92 2.50 -11.26
CA LYS A 50 32.78 2.70 -10.10
C LYS A 50 31.89 3.18 -8.95
N VAL A 51 31.92 2.49 -7.81
CA VAL A 51 31.25 2.90 -6.57
C VAL A 51 32.32 3.04 -5.50
N GLU A 52 32.43 4.21 -4.88
CA GLU A 52 33.33 4.50 -3.75
C GLU A 52 32.51 4.75 -2.48
N ILE A 53 32.95 4.19 -1.35
CA ILE A 53 32.36 4.38 -0.01
C ILE A 53 33.46 4.95 0.88
N GLN A 54 33.27 6.13 1.48
CA GLN A 54 34.36 6.90 2.10
C GLN A 54 34.50 6.76 3.63
N SER A 55 33.47 6.38 4.40
CA SER A 55 33.52 5.86 5.80
C SER A 55 32.17 6.02 6.51
N MET A 56 31.90 5.20 7.54
CA MET A 56 30.67 5.23 8.35
C MET A 56 30.96 4.99 9.84
N HIS A 57 30.46 5.86 10.73
CA HIS A 57 30.59 5.73 12.19
C HIS A 57 29.20 5.61 12.85
N LEU A 58 29.08 4.70 13.83
CA LEU A 58 27.89 4.47 14.64
C LEU A 58 28.30 4.41 16.12
N ASP A 59 27.70 5.24 16.96
CA ASP A 59 27.86 5.18 18.41
C ASP A 59 26.49 4.97 19.08
N LEU A 60 26.21 3.70 19.42
CA LEU A 60 24.91 3.25 19.92
C LEU A 60 24.64 3.66 21.38
N ALA A 61 25.65 4.12 22.14
CA ALA A 61 25.48 4.44 23.56
C ALA A 61 24.81 5.79 23.82
N HIS A 62 24.79 6.69 22.83
CA HIS A 62 24.32 8.08 22.97
C HIS A 62 23.21 8.49 21.99
N GLY A 63 22.69 7.56 21.19
CA GLY A 63 21.61 7.85 20.24
C GLY A 63 22.03 8.69 19.03
N ASP A 64 23.30 8.69 18.66
CA ASP A 64 23.83 9.39 17.47
C ASP A 64 23.88 8.42 16.26
N VAL A 65 23.17 8.76 15.18
CA VAL A 65 23.23 8.06 13.89
C VAL A 65 23.54 9.09 12.81
N THR A 66 24.78 9.10 12.33
CA THR A 66 25.18 9.92 11.17
C THR A 66 25.59 9.02 10.00
N ILE A 67 24.87 9.15 8.88
CA ILE A 67 25.16 8.45 7.61
C ILE A 67 25.77 9.49 6.67
N ARG A 68 26.97 9.25 6.13
CA ARG A 68 27.55 10.07 5.05
C ARG A 68 27.85 9.22 3.82
N GLY A 69 27.41 9.72 2.66
CA GLY A 69 27.97 9.39 1.35
C GLY A 69 27.65 8.00 0.77
N LEU A 70 26.39 7.69 0.48
CA LEU A 70 26.04 6.65 -0.49
C LEU A 70 25.57 7.33 -1.79
N THR A 71 26.45 7.43 -2.78
CA THR A 71 26.08 7.97 -4.10
C THR A 71 26.12 6.84 -5.13
N VAL A 72 24.97 6.47 -5.68
CA VAL A 72 24.87 5.59 -6.85
C VAL A 72 24.38 6.46 -8.02
N ALA A 73 25.26 6.68 -9.00
CA ALA A 73 24.91 7.43 -10.21
C ALA A 73 24.15 6.54 -11.21
N SER A 74 23.12 7.10 -11.84
CA SER A 74 22.35 6.46 -12.92
C SER A 74 23.15 6.45 -14.24
N PRO A 75 23.15 5.36 -15.03
CA PRO A 75 23.83 5.34 -16.34
C PRO A 75 23.11 6.09 -17.46
N HIS A 76 21.88 6.58 -17.24
CA HIS A 76 21.04 7.13 -18.33
C HIS A 76 20.56 8.58 -18.13
N GLU A 77 20.89 9.23 -17.00
CA GLU A 77 20.69 10.67 -16.81
C GLU A 77 21.85 11.26 -16.01
N ALA A 78 22.69 12.09 -16.65
CA ALA A 78 23.65 12.91 -15.93
C ALA A 78 22.88 13.93 -15.06
N PHE A 79 23.30 14.10 -13.80
CA PHE A 79 22.79 15.08 -12.82
C PHE A 79 21.54 14.75 -11.99
N LYS A 80 21.13 13.49 -11.86
CA LYS A 80 20.06 13.09 -10.90
C LYS A 80 20.57 12.13 -9.83
N ASN A 81 20.62 12.60 -8.59
CA ASN A 81 21.00 11.81 -7.41
C ASN A 81 19.86 10.85 -7.04
N LEU A 82 20.10 9.53 -7.05
CA LEU A 82 19.12 8.50 -6.62
C LEU A 82 19.11 8.27 -5.10
N PHE A 83 20.13 8.77 -4.40
CA PHE A 83 20.24 8.71 -2.96
C PHE A 83 20.89 10.00 -2.45
N GLN A 84 20.12 10.83 -1.76
CA GLN A 84 20.60 11.99 -1.03
C GLN A 84 19.89 11.97 0.32
N ALA A 85 20.54 11.37 1.32
CA ALA A 85 20.15 11.50 2.71
C ALA A 85 20.83 12.75 3.27
N ASP A 86 20.19 13.90 3.08
CA ASP A 86 20.61 15.14 3.72
C ASP A 86 20.38 15.00 5.23
N GLU A 87 21.50 14.89 5.96
CA GLU A 87 21.68 15.34 7.34
C GLU A 87 20.49 15.08 8.29
N LEU A 88 20.43 13.87 8.87
CA LEU A 88 19.64 13.66 10.10
C LEU A 88 20.41 14.25 11.28
N GLY A 89 20.36 15.58 11.38
CA GLY A 89 20.84 16.33 12.54
C GLY A 89 20.04 15.97 13.78
N LYS A 90 20.74 15.84 14.92
CA LYS A 90 20.22 15.70 16.29
C LYS A 90 18.78 16.21 16.44
N ILE A 91 17.80 15.31 16.40
CA ILE A 91 16.45 15.64 16.88
C ILE A 91 16.48 15.41 18.37
N GLY A 92 17.04 16.38 19.09
CA GLY A 92 17.06 16.38 20.54
C GLY A 92 15.63 16.27 21.07
N ILE A 93 15.46 15.31 21.98
CA ILE A 93 14.29 15.12 22.84
C ILE A 93 13.93 16.42 23.60
N ASP A 94 14.85 17.39 23.64
CA ASP A 94 14.69 18.75 24.18
C ASP A 94 13.89 19.72 23.30
N SER A 95 13.50 19.32 22.07
CA SER A 95 12.73 20.18 21.15
C SER A 95 11.21 20.17 21.39
N LEU A 96 10.73 19.37 22.34
CA LEU A 96 9.31 19.32 22.69
C LEU A 96 8.92 20.51 23.58
N ASP A 97 8.66 21.67 22.97
CA ASP A 97 8.16 22.84 23.68
C ASP A 97 6.72 22.57 24.20
N PRO A 98 6.50 22.56 25.54
CA PRO A 98 5.17 22.33 26.11
C PRO A 98 4.12 23.31 25.59
N ARG A 99 4.53 24.54 25.21
CA ARG A 99 3.62 25.58 24.71
C ARG A 99 3.01 25.27 23.35
N ARG A 100 3.58 24.30 22.62
CA ARG A 100 3.07 23.84 21.32
C ARG A 100 2.10 22.67 21.43
N LEU A 101 1.94 22.08 22.63
CA LEU A 101 0.98 21.01 22.88
C LEU A 101 -0.42 21.62 22.99
N SER A 102 -1.34 21.18 22.14
CA SER A 102 -2.71 21.69 22.07
C SER A 102 -3.55 21.31 23.29
N THR A 103 -3.17 20.29 24.04
CA THR A 103 -3.90 19.83 25.23
C THR A 103 -3.77 20.80 26.40
N ILE A 104 -2.62 21.47 26.56
CA ILE A 104 -2.39 22.41 27.66
C ILE A 104 -3.37 23.61 27.61
N PRO A 105 -3.43 24.41 26.53
CA PRO A 105 -4.37 25.54 26.47
C PRO A 105 -5.84 25.08 26.49
N ALA A 106 -6.14 23.88 25.98
CA ALA A 106 -7.47 23.30 26.06
C ALA A 106 -7.85 22.93 27.51
N ALA A 107 -6.91 22.41 28.30
CA ALA A 107 -7.09 22.09 29.71
C ALA A 107 -7.31 23.36 30.53
N ASP A 108 -6.51 24.40 30.31
CA ASP A 108 -6.65 25.70 30.98
C ASP A 108 -8.02 26.34 30.69
N ALA A 109 -8.45 26.34 29.42
CA ALA A 109 -9.75 26.85 29.03
C ALA A 109 -10.91 26.04 29.67
N LEU A 110 -10.76 24.72 29.81
CA LEU A 110 -11.75 23.89 30.49
C LEU A 110 -11.78 24.17 32.00
N GLY A 111 -10.62 24.36 32.64
CA GLY A 111 -10.51 24.76 34.04
C GLY A 111 -11.23 26.08 34.31
N ALA A 112 -10.95 27.11 33.50
CA ALA A 112 -11.62 28.40 33.59
C ALA A 112 -13.14 28.31 33.37
N ARG A 113 -13.59 27.43 32.46
CA ARG A 113 -15.02 27.19 32.23
C ARG A 113 -15.68 26.46 33.40
N ALA A 114 -14.98 25.51 34.03
CA ALA A 114 -15.46 24.83 35.23
C ALA A 114 -15.64 25.83 36.39
N ASP A 115 -14.70 26.75 36.56
CA ASP A 115 -14.81 27.82 37.56
C ASP A 115 -15.93 28.79 37.29
N SER A 116 -16.07 29.22 36.04
CA SER A 116 -17.17 30.09 35.63
C SER A 116 -18.53 29.43 35.87
N SER A 117 -18.63 28.12 35.56
CA SER A 117 -19.85 27.33 35.81
C SER A 117 -20.14 27.21 37.30
N ARG A 118 -19.12 26.94 38.14
CA ARG A 118 -19.24 26.88 39.59
C ARG A 118 -19.81 28.19 40.15
N HIS A 119 -19.22 29.33 39.78
CA HIS A 119 -19.67 30.64 40.25
C HIS A 119 -21.09 30.94 39.78
N ALA A 120 -21.39 30.68 38.50
CA ALA A 120 -22.72 30.90 37.95
C ALA A 120 -23.80 30.07 38.67
N TRP A 121 -23.49 28.82 39.02
CA TRP A 121 -24.42 27.96 39.77
C TRP A 121 -24.58 28.40 41.22
N GLN A 122 -23.51 28.82 41.89
CA GLN A 122 -23.57 29.38 43.24
C GLN A 122 -24.50 30.60 43.27
N THR A 123 -24.28 31.55 42.37
CA THR A 123 -25.15 32.72 42.21
C THR A 123 -26.58 32.34 41.86
N ALA A 124 -26.78 31.34 40.98
CA ALA A 124 -28.11 30.86 40.62
C ALA A 124 -28.83 30.22 41.83
N VAL A 125 -28.12 29.55 42.73
CA VAL A 125 -28.70 29.03 43.99
C VAL A 125 -29.04 30.18 44.94
N ASP A 126 -28.13 31.14 45.12
CA ASP A 126 -28.31 32.25 46.05
C ASP A 126 -29.47 33.16 45.65
N THR A 127 -29.62 33.45 44.36
CA THR A 127 -30.71 34.28 43.79
C THR A 127 -32.09 33.64 43.88
N LEU A 128 -32.19 32.33 44.09
CA LEU A 128 -33.49 31.68 44.32
C LEU A 128 -34.13 32.11 45.64
N HIS A 129 -33.35 32.63 46.60
CA HIS A 129 -33.80 33.04 47.93
C HIS A 129 -34.74 32.00 48.58
N LEU A 130 -34.33 30.73 48.53
CA LEU A 130 -35.14 29.63 49.04
C LEU A 130 -35.33 29.68 50.55
N GLY A 131 -34.33 30.16 51.31
CA GLY A 131 -34.38 30.24 52.78
C GLY A 131 -35.66 30.92 53.30
N PRO A 132 -35.90 32.21 52.98
CA PRO A 132 -37.12 32.91 53.41
C PRO A 132 -38.43 32.21 52.97
N THR A 133 -38.42 31.59 51.79
CA THR A 133 -39.59 30.89 51.27
C THR A 133 -39.90 29.63 52.08
N LEU A 134 -38.86 28.83 52.38
CA LEU A 134 -38.94 27.61 53.18
C LEU A 134 -39.27 27.92 54.65
N ASP A 135 -38.70 28.98 55.22
CA ASP A 135 -38.97 29.41 56.59
C ASP A 135 -40.41 29.88 56.74
N SER A 136 -40.91 30.69 55.79
CA SER A 136 -42.32 31.13 55.78
C SER A 136 -43.30 29.97 55.64
N ALA A 137 -42.94 28.96 54.83
CA ALA A 137 -43.74 27.76 54.63
C ALA A 137 -43.76 26.90 55.91
N SER A 138 -42.62 26.76 56.57
CA SER A 138 -42.48 26.01 57.83
C SER A 138 -43.27 26.67 58.96
N ALA A 139 -43.18 27.99 59.10
CA ALA A 139 -43.99 28.75 60.07
C ALA A 139 -45.50 28.67 59.76
N THR A 140 -45.88 28.55 58.50
CA THR A 140 -47.28 28.35 58.10
C THR A 140 -47.76 26.93 58.42
N LEU A 141 -46.90 25.93 58.21
CA LEU A 141 -47.17 24.54 58.59
C LEU A 141 -47.39 24.41 60.10
N GLU A 142 -46.54 25.01 60.93
CA GLU A 142 -46.72 24.98 62.38
C GLU A 142 -48.02 25.66 62.84
N ARG A 143 -48.38 26.81 62.25
CA ARG A 143 -49.69 27.43 62.51
C ARG A 143 -50.86 26.51 62.13
N LEU A 144 -50.77 25.82 60.98
CA LEU A 144 -51.77 24.84 60.54
C LEU A 144 -51.83 23.59 61.42
N ARG A 145 -50.76 23.22 62.13
CA ARG A 145 -50.79 22.11 63.08
C ARG A 145 -51.69 22.42 64.28
N HIS A 146 -51.81 23.68 64.67
CA HIS A 146 -52.64 24.11 65.80
C HIS A 146 -54.00 24.70 65.41
N ALA A 147 -54.28 24.91 64.12
CA ALA A 147 -55.53 25.48 63.63
C ALA A 147 -56.72 24.48 63.66
N ARG A 148 -57.94 25.01 63.77
CA ARG A 148 -59.21 24.26 63.68
C ARG A 148 -59.82 24.41 62.28
N ALA A 149 -60.70 23.48 61.89
CA ALA A 149 -61.33 23.46 60.57
C ALA A 149 -62.16 24.72 60.21
N THR A 150 -62.55 25.52 61.21
CA THR A 150 -63.31 26.77 61.03
C THR A 150 -62.43 28.01 60.77
N ASP A 151 -61.11 27.90 60.90
CA ASP A 151 -60.18 29.01 60.69
C ASP A 151 -59.80 29.14 59.20
N LEU A 152 -60.70 29.75 58.44
CA LEU A 152 -60.56 29.95 57.00
C LEU A 152 -59.32 30.80 56.63
N GLY A 153 -58.87 31.69 57.52
CA GLY A 153 -57.71 32.54 57.30
C GLY A 153 -56.40 31.75 57.27
N THR A 154 -56.20 30.82 58.22
CA THR A 154 -55.01 29.96 58.24
C THR A 154 -55.02 28.93 57.12
N ILE A 155 -56.18 28.40 56.74
CA ILE A 155 -56.33 27.52 55.57
C ILE A 155 -55.93 28.25 54.27
N ASN A 156 -56.38 29.48 54.07
CA ASN A 156 -56.01 30.27 52.89
C ASN A 156 -54.51 30.60 52.86
N ALA A 157 -53.92 30.96 54.01
CA ALA A 157 -52.48 31.14 54.13
C ALA A 157 -51.70 29.87 53.77
N GLY A 158 -52.21 28.69 54.15
CA GLY A 158 -51.67 27.39 53.76
C GLY A 158 -51.68 27.15 52.25
N ARG A 159 -52.81 27.46 51.58
CA ARG A 159 -52.90 27.35 50.11
C ARG A 159 -51.89 28.27 49.42
N GLN A 160 -51.79 29.52 49.86
CA GLN A 160 -50.80 30.46 49.32
C GLN A 160 -49.35 29.99 49.55
N ALA A 161 -49.06 29.34 50.68
CA ALA A 161 -47.75 28.76 50.95
C ALA A 161 -47.43 27.60 49.98
N VAL A 162 -48.39 26.72 49.70
CA VAL A 162 -48.24 25.65 48.69
C VAL A 162 -47.97 26.24 47.30
N ASP A 163 -48.69 27.29 46.90
CA ASP A 163 -48.46 27.93 45.59
C ASP A 163 -47.10 28.64 45.50
N ARG A 164 -46.58 29.18 46.60
CA ARG A 164 -45.21 29.70 46.67
C ARG A 164 -44.17 28.58 46.56
N LEU A 165 -44.39 27.45 47.23
CA LEU A 165 -43.52 26.27 47.13
C LEU A 165 -43.53 25.65 45.73
N LYS A 166 -44.69 25.58 45.05
CA LYS A 166 -44.77 25.16 43.64
C LYS A 166 -43.92 26.05 42.73
N ARG A 167 -44.04 27.37 42.86
CA ARG A 167 -43.19 28.32 42.11
C ARG A 167 -41.70 28.17 42.44
N ALA A 168 -41.36 27.93 43.70
CA ALA A 168 -39.99 27.66 44.11
C ALA A 168 -39.47 26.35 43.47
N ARG A 169 -40.29 25.31 43.43
CA ARG A 169 -40.00 24.03 42.76
C ARG A 169 -39.77 24.21 41.26
N ASP A 170 -40.58 25.02 40.58
CA ASP A 170 -40.42 25.29 39.15
C ASP A 170 -39.10 26.02 38.85
N ARG A 171 -38.71 26.95 39.74
CA ARG A 171 -37.41 27.63 39.66
C ARG A 171 -36.25 26.67 39.90
N VAL A 172 -36.34 25.78 40.89
CA VAL A 172 -35.33 24.72 41.13
C VAL A 172 -35.26 23.74 39.95
N THR A 173 -36.39 23.39 39.34
CA THR A 173 -36.44 22.55 38.13
C THR A 173 -35.76 23.22 36.94
N SER A 174 -35.86 24.56 36.84
CA SER A 174 -35.14 25.34 35.82
C SER A 174 -33.64 25.37 36.10
N LEU A 175 -33.24 25.52 37.36
CA LEU A 175 -31.84 25.39 37.79
C LEU A 175 -31.28 23.99 37.49
N GLU A 176 -32.04 22.92 37.77
CA GLU A 176 -31.65 21.54 37.49
C GLU A 176 -31.36 21.31 36.00
N ARG A 177 -32.20 21.85 35.11
CA ARG A 177 -31.96 21.82 33.66
C ARG A 177 -30.67 22.56 33.28
N ASN A 178 -30.43 23.75 33.84
CA ASN A 178 -29.21 24.53 33.59
C ASN A 178 -27.95 23.81 34.10
N VAL A 179 -28.00 23.20 35.28
CA VAL A 179 -26.91 22.38 35.83
C VAL A 179 -26.68 21.14 34.97
N THR A 180 -27.75 20.49 34.52
CA THR A 180 -27.63 19.31 33.64
C THR A 180 -26.95 19.67 32.32
N GLN A 181 -27.37 20.76 31.68
CA GLN A 181 -26.75 21.25 30.44
C GLN A 181 -25.28 21.66 30.67
N GLY A 182 -24.99 22.40 31.73
CA GLY A 182 -23.62 22.83 32.04
C GLY A 182 -22.70 21.64 32.36
N THR A 183 -23.17 20.64 33.11
CA THR A 183 -22.39 19.41 33.37
C THR A 183 -22.16 18.59 32.09
N ALA A 184 -23.13 18.56 31.16
CA ALA A 184 -22.94 17.95 29.85
C ALA A 184 -21.86 18.68 29.02
N ASN A 185 -21.86 20.01 29.04
CA ASN A 185 -20.85 20.83 28.36
C ASN A 185 -19.44 20.60 28.95
N LEU A 186 -19.31 20.51 30.28
CA LEU A 186 -18.03 20.19 30.94
C LEU A 186 -17.55 18.77 30.59
N LYS A 187 -18.46 17.78 30.55
CA LYS A 187 -18.15 16.41 30.12
C LYS A 187 -17.68 16.36 28.66
N SER A 188 -18.33 17.11 27.78
CA SER A 188 -17.89 17.24 26.37
C SER A 188 -16.51 17.90 26.29
N GLY A 189 -16.23 18.90 27.13
CA GLY A 189 -14.91 19.51 27.26
C GLY A 189 -13.81 18.51 27.64
N LEU A 190 -14.08 17.61 28.59
CA LEU A 190 -13.15 16.53 28.96
C LEU A 190 -12.86 15.58 27.78
N ALA A 191 -13.89 15.19 27.00
CA ALA A 191 -13.68 14.40 25.78
C ALA A 191 -12.88 15.17 24.71
N GLY A 192 -13.02 16.50 24.68
CA GLY A 192 -12.22 17.40 23.86
C GLY A 192 -10.73 17.33 24.19
N LEU A 193 -10.35 17.18 25.47
CA LEU A 193 -8.96 16.99 25.89
C LEU A 193 -8.36 15.70 25.35
N ASP A 194 -9.11 14.59 25.35
CA ASP A 194 -8.64 13.33 24.78
C ASP A 194 -8.43 13.43 23.25
N SER A 195 -9.20 14.29 22.56
CA SER A 195 -8.97 14.60 21.15
C SER A 195 -7.72 15.46 20.94
N ALA A 196 -7.45 16.42 21.83
CA ALA A 196 -6.25 17.25 21.81
C ALA A 196 -5.00 16.41 22.06
N ARG A 197 -5.07 15.49 23.02
CA ARG A 197 -3.98 14.54 23.34
C ARG A 197 -3.58 13.71 22.12
N ARG A 198 -4.56 13.24 21.35
CA ARG A 198 -4.31 12.52 20.09
C ARG A 198 -3.61 13.38 19.02
N ARG A 199 -3.94 14.67 18.93
CA ARG A 199 -3.24 15.62 18.04
C ARG A 199 -1.81 15.86 18.51
N ASP A 200 -1.59 15.95 19.82
CA ASP A 200 -0.27 16.15 20.40
C ASP A 200 0.64 14.93 20.17
N TYR A 201 0.11 13.70 20.23
CA TYR A 201 0.86 12.51 19.80
C TYR A 201 1.21 12.53 18.31
N ALA A 202 0.28 12.95 17.45
CA ALA A 202 0.53 13.04 16.02
C ALA A 202 1.61 14.09 15.71
N PHE A 203 1.61 15.22 16.43
CA PHE A 203 2.65 16.24 16.37
C PHE A 203 4.00 15.72 16.90
N ALA A 204 4.03 15.06 18.05
CA ALA A 204 5.24 14.43 18.57
C ALA A 204 5.83 13.40 17.58
N ARG A 205 4.96 12.63 16.91
CA ARG A 205 5.39 11.68 15.88
C ARG A 205 5.95 12.36 14.63
N SER A 206 5.41 13.52 14.21
CA SER A 206 5.95 14.23 13.04
C SER A 206 7.34 14.82 13.29
N LEU A 207 7.67 15.13 14.54
CA LEU A 207 9.01 15.57 14.93
C LEU A 207 10.06 14.47 14.79
N LEU A 208 9.69 13.19 14.88
CA LEU A 208 10.62 12.05 14.75
C LEU A 208 11.17 11.85 13.34
N LYS A 209 10.68 12.59 12.32
CA LYS A 209 11.09 12.50 10.89
C LYS A 209 11.45 11.06 10.46
N LEU A 210 10.53 10.12 10.71
CA LEU A 210 10.78 8.70 10.44
C LEU A 210 11.04 8.51 8.94
N PRO A 211 12.17 7.87 8.54
CA PRO A 211 12.42 7.58 7.14
C PRO A 211 11.31 6.66 6.61
N SER A 212 10.86 6.89 5.38
CA SER A 212 9.89 6.01 4.72
C SER A 212 10.50 4.61 4.59
N LEU A 213 9.99 3.65 5.37
CA LEU A 213 10.38 2.24 5.32
C LEU A 213 9.76 1.51 4.11
N ASP A 214 9.49 2.23 3.03
CA ASP A 214 8.99 1.64 1.79
C ASP A 214 10.14 0.93 1.08
N ALA A 215 9.82 -0.22 0.48
CA ALA A 215 10.79 -1.03 -0.23
C ALA A 215 11.40 -0.16 -1.33
N PRO A 216 12.70 0.20 -1.25
CA PRO A 216 13.37 0.76 -2.41
C PRO A 216 13.29 -0.31 -3.51
N ALA A 217 13.28 0.10 -4.77
CA ALA A 217 13.31 -0.83 -5.91
C ALA A 217 14.70 -1.50 -6.04
N ILE A 218 15.13 -2.20 -4.99
CA ILE A 218 16.46 -2.82 -4.83
C ILE A 218 16.61 -3.92 -5.89
N GLY A 219 15.59 -4.74 -6.06
CA GLY A 219 15.49 -5.76 -7.10
C GLY A 219 15.63 -5.15 -8.48
N ALA A 220 14.96 -4.02 -8.76
CA ALA A 220 15.12 -3.35 -10.05
C ALA A 220 16.54 -2.78 -10.25
N ALA A 221 17.17 -2.23 -9.21
CA ALA A 221 18.54 -1.71 -9.29
C ALA A 221 19.59 -2.82 -9.52
N VAL A 222 19.41 -3.98 -8.87
CA VAL A 222 20.34 -5.12 -8.96
C VAL A 222 20.13 -5.91 -10.25
N PHE A 223 18.88 -6.19 -10.62
CA PHE A 223 18.54 -7.05 -11.75
C PHE A 223 18.27 -6.29 -13.06
N GLY A 224 18.02 -4.98 -13.00
CA GLY A 224 17.68 -4.14 -14.16
C GLY A 224 18.66 -4.27 -15.33
N PRO A 225 19.98 -4.07 -15.13
CA PRO A 225 20.96 -4.17 -16.22
C PRO A 225 21.03 -5.56 -16.88
N GLY A 226 20.72 -6.64 -16.13
CA GLY A 226 20.71 -8.01 -16.64
C GLY A 226 19.38 -8.42 -17.29
N ALA A 227 18.28 -7.78 -16.89
CA ALA A 227 16.92 -8.08 -17.34
C ALA A 227 16.60 -7.55 -18.75
N ILE A 228 17.37 -6.58 -19.26
CA ILE A 228 17.15 -5.97 -20.58
C ILE A 228 17.53 -6.93 -21.73
N LYS A 229 18.64 -7.65 -21.59
CA LYS A 229 19.21 -8.47 -22.69
C LYS A 229 18.23 -9.49 -23.30
N PRO A 230 17.46 -10.27 -22.52
CA PRO A 230 16.47 -11.19 -23.08
C PRO A 230 15.40 -10.46 -23.92
N PHE A 231 14.99 -9.25 -23.54
CA PHE A 231 13.98 -8.48 -24.27
C PHE A 231 14.54 -7.86 -25.55
N GLU A 232 15.77 -7.35 -25.55
CA GLU A 232 16.41 -6.84 -26.77
C GLU A 232 16.41 -7.89 -27.89
N GLN A 233 16.77 -9.13 -27.54
CA GLN A 233 16.78 -10.24 -28.49
C GLN A 233 15.36 -10.60 -28.96
N VAL A 234 14.39 -10.65 -28.05
CA VAL A 234 12.97 -10.92 -28.41
C VAL A 234 12.43 -9.81 -29.31
N LEU A 235 12.69 -8.54 -29.00
CA LEU A 235 12.26 -7.40 -29.81
C LEU A 235 12.89 -7.43 -31.20
N TYR A 236 14.18 -7.73 -31.29
CA TYR A 236 14.87 -7.88 -32.57
C TYR A 236 14.20 -8.94 -33.44
N TYR A 237 13.97 -10.14 -32.90
CA TYR A 237 13.34 -11.23 -33.65
C TYR A 237 11.86 -10.97 -33.94
N ALA A 238 11.13 -10.29 -33.06
CA ALA A 238 9.75 -9.90 -33.30
C ALA A 238 9.64 -8.87 -34.45
N GLN A 239 10.52 -7.87 -34.47
CA GLN A 239 10.59 -6.90 -35.57
C GLN A 239 11.00 -7.57 -36.88
N LEU A 240 11.96 -8.50 -36.83
CA LEU A 240 12.39 -9.28 -37.98
C LEU A 240 11.24 -10.14 -38.53
N ALA A 241 10.52 -10.87 -37.66
CA ALA A 241 9.37 -11.66 -38.03
C ALA A 241 8.30 -10.77 -38.69
N ARG A 242 7.99 -9.61 -38.11
CA ARG A 242 7.02 -8.67 -38.66
C ARG A 242 7.39 -8.15 -40.06
N ARG A 243 8.67 -8.03 -40.38
CA ARG A 243 9.14 -7.65 -41.73
C ARG A 243 8.88 -8.72 -42.78
N TYR A 244 8.89 -10.00 -42.40
CA TYR A 244 8.82 -11.14 -43.33
C TYR A 244 7.52 -11.94 -43.27
N MET A 245 6.68 -11.74 -42.26
CA MET A 245 5.38 -12.43 -42.14
C MET A 245 4.34 -11.87 -43.12
N PRO A 246 3.50 -12.73 -43.70
CA PRO A 246 2.43 -12.27 -44.57
C PRO A 246 1.47 -11.37 -43.77
N PRO A 247 1.19 -10.14 -44.24
CA PRO A 247 0.19 -9.30 -43.60
C PRO A 247 -1.18 -10.00 -43.63
N GLY A 248 -2.02 -9.74 -42.62
CA GLY A 248 -3.40 -10.25 -42.56
C GLY A 248 -4.31 -9.66 -43.65
N LEU A 249 -5.62 -9.59 -43.39
CA LEU A 249 -6.61 -9.01 -44.31
C LEU A 249 -6.39 -7.49 -44.51
N LEU A 250 -5.36 -7.12 -45.26
CA LEU A 250 -5.21 -5.81 -45.87
C LEU A 250 -4.77 -6.03 -47.31
N PRO A 251 -5.52 -5.58 -48.33
CA PRO A 251 -4.97 -5.45 -49.66
C PRO A 251 -3.86 -4.39 -49.61
N ARG A 252 -2.61 -4.80 -49.40
CA ARG A 252 -1.49 -3.91 -49.70
C ARG A 252 -1.33 -3.87 -51.21
N ALA A 253 -1.81 -2.78 -51.78
CA ALA A 253 -0.96 -1.90 -52.54
C ALA A 253 0.53 -2.24 -52.41
N THR A 254 1.07 -2.99 -53.37
CA THR A 254 2.53 -3.06 -53.48
C THR A 254 2.95 -1.72 -54.07
N THR A 255 3.70 -0.90 -53.34
CA THR A 255 4.23 0.35 -53.90
C THR A 255 5.08 -0.01 -55.10
N GLY A 256 4.69 0.47 -56.29
CA GLY A 256 5.50 0.33 -57.49
C GLY A 256 6.93 0.88 -57.26
N PRO A 257 7.91 0.44 -58.07
CA PRO A 257 9.32 0.83 -57.90
C PRO A 257 9.48 2.34 -57.69
N SER A 258 10.29 2.75 -56.71
CA SER A 258 10.43 4.12 -56.19
C SER A 258 10.94 5.16 -57.20
N ARG A 259 11.12 4.78 -58.46
CA ARG A 259 11.56 5.64 -59.56
C ARG A 259 10.59 5.57 -60.74
N VAL A 260 9.33 5.93 -60.51
CA VAL A 260 8.44 6.41 -61.58
C VAL A 260 7.59 7.54 -61.01
N ARG A 261 7.50 8.66 -61.73
CA ARG A 261 6.66 9.81 -61.36
C ARG A 261 5.19 9.33 -61.30
N ARG A 262 4.69 9.05 -60.10
CA ARG A 262 3.43 8.36 -59.73
C ARG A 262 3.63 6.86 -59.45
N ALA A 263 3.89 6.52 -58.19
CA ALA A 263 3.77 5.16 -57.70
C ALA A 263 2.27 4.81 -57.60
N GLY A 264 1.79 3.96 -58.51
CA GLY A 264 0.49 3.30 -58.36
C GLY A 264 0.56 2.19 -57.31
N GLU A 265 -0.61 1.73 -56.87
CA GLU A 265 -0.77 0.66 -55.89
C GLU A 265 -1.30 -0.61 -56.58
N ASP A 266 -0.53 -1.70 -56.54
CA ASP A 266 -1.02 -3.00 -57.01
C ASP A 266 -1.95 -3.62 -55.95
N VAL A 267 -3.26 -3.56 -56.18
CA VAL A 267 -4.27 -4.24 -55.34
C VAL A 267 -4.55 -5.63 -55.88
N ARG A 268 -4.28 -6.66 -55.08
CA ARG A 268 -4.60 -8.05 -55.43
C ARG A 268 -6.01 -8.40 -54.96
N PHE A 269 -6.89 -8.70 -55.91
CA PHE A 269 -8.21 -9.27 -55.64
C PHE A 269 -8.13 -10.80 -55.72
N PRO A 270 -8.16 -11.53 -54.59
CA PRO A 270 -8.21 -12.99 -54.61
C PRO A 270 -9.53 -13.46 -55.26
N LYS A 271 -9.45 -14.42 -56.19
CA LYS A 271 -10.64 -15.02 -56.81
C LYS A 271 -11.37 -15.89 -55.80
N GLU A 272 -12.69 -15.95 -55.90
CA GLU A 272 -13.54 -16.82 -55.08
C GLU A 272 -13.03 -18.27 -55.18
N ARG A 273 -12.77 -18.93 -54.03
CA ARG A 273 -12.23 -20.31 -53.91
C ARG A 273 -10.76 -20.53 -54.32
N THR A 274 -9.91 -19.52 -54.23
CA THR A 274 -8.46 -19.71 -54.43
C THR A 274 -7.83 -20.41 -53.21
N LEU A 275 -6.89 -21.34 -53.43
CA LEU A 275 -6.07 -21.92 -52.37
C LEU A 275 -4.88 -20.99 -52.06
N PRO A 276 -4.38 -20.97 -50.80
CA PRO A 276 -3.16 -20.24 -50.47
C PRO A 276 -1.99 -20.73 -51.32
N GLY A 277 -1.04 -19.83 -51.61
CA GLY A 277 0.14 -20.15 -52.41
C GLY A 277 1.01 -21.26 -51.81
N PHE A 278 0.92 -21.46 -50.49
CA PHE A 278 1.51 -22.54 -49.72
C PHE A 278 0.65 -22.81 -48.48
N LEU A 279 0.42 -24.10 -48.17
CA LEU A 279 -0.25 -24.52 -46.95
C LEU A 279 0.33 -25.84 -46.43
N LEU A 280 0.85 -25.79 -45.21
CA LEU A 280 1.19 -26.94 -44.40
C LEU A 280 0.13 -27.08 -43.29
N ARG A 281 -0.76 -28.05 -43.46
CA ARG A 281 -1.89 -28.28 -42.53
C ARG A 281 -1.42 -28.77 -41.17
N SER A 282 -0.52 -29.75 -41.16
CA SER A 282 0.05 -30.33 -39.95
C SER A 282 1.45 -30.87 -40.26
N ALA A 283 2.38 -30.67 -39.34
CA ALA A 283 3.68 -31.33 -39.28
C ALA A 283 3.97 -31.71 -37.83
N GLU A 284 4.49 -32.91 -37.62
CA GLU A 284 4.81 -33.44 -36.30
C GLU A 284 6.24 -33.96 -36.31
N LEU A 285 6.97 -33.70 -35.24
CA LEU A 285 8.35 -34.14 -35.04
C LEU A 285 8.47 -34.72 -33.64
N SER A 286 9.04 -35.92 -33.51
CA SER A 286 9.34 -36.51 -32.20
C SER A 286 10.68 -37.23 -32.24
N PHE A 287 11.49 -37.04 -31.20
CA PHE A 287 12.77 -37.71 -31.06
C PHE A 287 13.11 -37.96 -29.59
N LEU A 288 14.03 -38.89 -29.36
CA LEU A 288 14.55 -39.23 -28.03
C LEU A 288 16.02 -38.78 -27.96
N LEU A 289 16.36 -38.05 -26.91
CA LEU A 289 17.74 -37.76 -26.54
C LEU A 289 18.18 -38.71 -25.43
N GLN A 290 19.43 -39.15 -25.49
CA GLN A 290 20.03 -40.11 -24.55
C GLN A 290 19.21 -41.41 -24.42
N PRO A 291 18.92 -42.11 -25.54
CA PRO A 291 18.01 -43.25 -25.55
C PRO A 291 18.52 -44.44 -24.70
N ALA A 292 19.82 -44.49 -24.41
CA ALA A 292 20.46 -45.55 -23.63
C ALA A 292 20.51 -45.28 -22.10
N THR A 293 19.98 -44.15 -21.62
CA THR A 293 19.95 -43.82 -20.18
C THR A 293 18.69 -44.33 -19.51
N ALA A 294 18.70 -44.49 -18.17
CA ALA A 294 17.56 -44.94 -17.39
C ALA A 294 16.31 -44.03 -17.50
N GLN A 295 16.46 -42.78 -17.96
CA GLN A 295 15.37 -41.85 -18.24
C GLN A 295 15.57 -41.19 -19.62
N PRO A 296 15.12 -41.82 -20.72
CA PRO A 296 15.25 -41.24 -22.05
C PRO A 296 14.44 -39.95 -22.15
N GLN A 297 15.07 -38.90 -22.68
CA GLN A 297 14.44 -37.59 -22.76
C GLN A 297 13.63 -37.50 -24.05
N ARG A 298 12.30 -37.50 -23.94
CA ARG A 298 11.39 -37.39 -25.08
C ARG A 298 11.10 -35.94 -25.41
N TYR A 299 11.32 -35.58 -26.67
CA TYR A 299 10.95 -34.29 -27.23
C TYR A 299 9.92 -34.49 -28.33
N ALA A 300 8.90 -33.63 -28.34
CA ALA A 300 7.84 -33.63 -29.34
C ALA A 300 7.51 -32.21 -29.77
N GLY A 301 7.19 -32.03 -31.04
CA GLY A 301 6.80 -30.76 -31.64
C GLY A 301 5.68 -30.95 -32.65
N ARG A 302 4.74 -30.01 -32.70
CA ARG A 302 3.63 -30.00 -33.65
C ARG A 302 3.45 -28.60 -34.20
N LEU A 303 3.40 -28.49 -35.52
CA LEU A 303 3.10 -27.27 -36.26
C LEU A 303 1.81 -27.48 -37.05
N THR A 304 0.87 -26.56 -36.94
CA THR A 304 -0.39 -26.60 -37.69
C THR A 304 -0.66 -25.29 -38.40
N GLY A 305 -1.29 -25.38 -39.58
CA GLY A 305 -1.82 -24.22 -40.28
C GLY A 305 -0.78 -23.20 -40.75
N LEU A 306 0.44 -23.61 -41.07
CA LEU A 306 1.44 -22.72 -41.66
C LEU A 306 1.03 -22.42 -43.10
N THR A 307 0.76 -21.15 -43.41
CA THR A 307 0.23 -20.71 -44.69
C THR A 307 0.87 -19.41 -45.15
N SER A 308 1.00 -19.22 -46.46
CA SER A 308 1.38 -17.93 -47.05
C SER A 308 0.26 -16.89 -47.01
N ASP A 309 -0.99 -17.33 -46.88
CA ASP A 309 -2.18 -16.49 -46.95
C ASP A 309 -3.13 -16.84 -45.77
N PRO A 310 -2.87 -16.30 -44.56
CA PRO A 310 -3.59 -16.65 -43.33
C PRO A 310 -5.07 -16.26 -43.37
N ALA A 311 -5.36 -15.08 -43.92
CA ALA A 311 -6.70 -14.59 -44.19
C ALA A 311 -7.55 -15.56 -45.03
N LEU A 312 -6.96 -16.13 -46.08
CA LEU A 312 -7.63 -17.05 -47.01
C LEU A 312 -7.81 -18.45 -46.40
N TYR A 313 -6.87 -18.89 -45.58
CA TYR A 313 -6.96 -20.17 -44.87
C TYR A 313 -7.96 -20.14 -43.71
N GLY A 314 -8.17 -18.97 -43.09
CA GLY A 314 -9.17 -18.76 -42.04
C GLY A 314 -8.82 -19.38 -40.69
N ARG A 315 -7.60 -19.91 -40.53
CA ARG A 315 -7.11 -20.50 -39.27
C ARG A 315 -5.71 -19.98 -38.93
N PRO A 316 -5.40 -19.79 -37.64
CA PRO A 316 -4.09 -19.35 -37.19
C PRO A 316 -3.03 -20.44 -37.41
N THR A 317 -1.77 -20.01 -37.53
CA THR A 317 -0.62 -20.92 -37.46
C THR A 317 -0.26 -21.15 -36.00
N ALA A 318 -0.10 -22.40 -35.58
CA ALA A 318 0.26 -22.74 -34.21
C ALA A 318 1.42 -23.73 -34.17
N LEU A 319 2.41 -23.47 -33.30
CA LEU A 319 3.53 -24.34 -32.99
C LEU A 319 3.48 -24.67 -31.49
N VAL A 320 3.62 -25.95 -31.16
CA VAL A 320 3.77 -26.41 -29.78
C VAL A 320 4.96 -27.36 -29.71
N ALA A 321 5.79 -27.23 -28.69
CA ALA A 321 6.88 -28.15 -28.39
C ALA A 321 6.93 -28.49 -26.90
N SER A 322 7.24 -29.75 -26.58
CA SER A 322 7.27 -30.28 -25.22
C SER A 322 8.46 -31.22 -25.00
N GLY A 323 9.01 -31.21 -23.79
CA GLY A 323 10.04 -32.12 -23.30
C GLY A 323 10.12 -32.13 -21.77
N PRO A 324 11.05 -32.88 -21.14
CA PRO A 324 11.06 -33.14 -19.70
C PRO A 324 11.12 -31.89 -18.81
N GLN A 325 11.76 -30.82 -19.28
CA GLN A 325 11.84 -29.52 -18.60
C GLN A 325 11.61 -28.37 -19.58
N LEU A 326 10.96 -28.65 -20.72
CA LEU A 326 10.74 -27.70 -21.80
C LEU A 326 9.26 -27.71 -22.19
N ALA A 327 8.65 -26.53 -22.21
CA ALA A 327 7.36 -26.33 -22.85
C ALA A 327 7.45 -25.03 -23.65
N ALA A 328 7.17 -25.07 -24.94
CA ALA A 328 7.13 -23.89 -25.79
C ALA A 328 5.88 -23.90 -26.67
N GLY A 329 5.35 -22.72 -26.93
CA GLY A 329 4.18 -22.53 -27.78
C GLY A 329 4.30 -21.21 -28.52
N ALA A 330 3.84 -21.17 -29.76
CA ALA A 330 3.68 -19.95 -30.54
C ALA A 330 2.38 -20.03 -31.35
N MET A 331 1.71 -18.90 -31.51
CA MET A 331 0.51 -18.77 -32.32
C MET A 331 0.61 -17.46 -33.09
N LEU A 332 0.47 -17.55 -34.40
CA LEU A 332 0.41 -16.40 -35.30
C LEU A 332 -1.03 -16.28 -35.82
N ASN A 333 -1.74 -15.25 -35.37
CA ASN A 333 -3.14 -15.03 -35.76
C ASN A 333 -3.27 -13.79 -36.65
N HIS A 334 -3.00 -14.00 -37.94
CA HIS A 334 -3.11 -12.98 -38.99
C HIS A 334 -4.41 -13.16 -39.80
N VAL A 335 -5.45 -13.75 -39.21
CA VAL A 335 -6.73 -13.99 -39.92
C VAL A 335 -7.54 -12.70 -40.03
N ARG A 336 -7.39 -11.78 -39.08
CA ARG A 336 -8.10 -10.50 -39.00
C ARG A 336 -7.19 -9.34 -39.41
N ASP A 337 -7.77 -8.15 -39.49
CA ASP A 337 -7.09 -6.90 -39.87
C ASP A 337 -5.99 -6.51 -38.87
N ILE A 338 -6.23 -6.77 -37.58
CA ILE A 338 -5.25 -6.58 -36.50
C ILE A 338 -4.64 -7.95 -36.18
N PRO A 339 -3.36 -8.19 -36.49
CA PRO A 339 -2.69 -9.44 -36.17
C PRO A 339 -2.47 -9.57 -34.68
N VAL A 340 -2.68 -10.79 -34.16
CA VAL A 340 -2.41 -11.14 -32.76
C VAL A 340 -1.43 -12.30 -32.72
N ASP A 341 -0.21 -12.04 -32.29
CA ASP A 341 0.83 -13.05 -32.20
C ASP A 341 1.19 -13.30 -30.74
N THR A 342 1.26 -14.57 -30.37
CA THR A 342 1.70 -14.96 -29.02
C THR A 342 2.80 -15.98 -29.13
N ALA A 343 3.76 -15.92 -28.22
CA ALA A 343 4.59 -17.08 -27.95
C ALA A 343 5.02 -17.11 -26.50
N GLY A 344 5.41 -18.29 -26.05
CA GLY A 344 5.96 -18.49 -24.73
C GLY A 344 6.82 -19.74 -24.67
N ALA A 345 7.74 -19.72 -23.72
CA ALA A 345 8.61 -20.84 -23.42
C ALA A 345 8.82 -20.92 -21.90
N THR A 346 8.78 -22.13 -21.37
CA THR A 346 9.17 -22.45 -19.99
C THR A 346 10.28 -23.48 -20.07
N VAL A 347 11.38 -23.18 -19.39
CA VAL A 347 12.55 -24.05 -19.31
C VAL A 347 12.94 -24.22 -17.85
N GLY A 348 12.88 -25.44 -17.33
CA GLY A 348 13.30 -25.80 -15.98
C GLY A 348 14.73 -26.33 -15.93
N GLY A 349 15.32 -26.36 -14.73
CA GLY A 349 16.61 -27.04 -14.48
C GLY A 349 17.85 -26.30 -14.99
N ILE A 350 17.73 -25.02 -15.34
CA ILE A 350 18.85 -24.20 -15.82
C ILE A 350 19.73 -23.83 -14.63
N ARG A 351 21.03 -24.18 -14.67
CA ARG A 351 21.99 -23.67 -13.69
C ARG A 351 22.49 -22.30 -14.14
N LEU A 352 22.11 -21.27 -13.40
CA LEU A 352 22.59 -19.91 -13.63
C LEU A 352 23.94 -19.74 -12.93
N THR A 353 24.86 -19.00 -13.55
CA THR A 353 26.17 -18.71 -12.94
C THR A 353 26.00 -17.74 -11.77
N PRO A 354 26.75 -17.92 -10.67
CA PRO A 354 26.76 -16.95 -9.58
C PRO A 354 27.19 -15.58 -10.08
N PHE A 355 26.52 -14.53 -9.63
CA PHE A 355 26.85 -13.14 -9.97
C PHE A 355 27.00 -12.29 -8.71
N ALA A 356 27.84 -11.27 -8.81
CA ALA A 356 27.99 -10.27 -7.75
C ALA A 356 26.84 -9.27 -7.83
N VAL A 357 26.37 -8.83 -6.67
CA VAL A 357 25.38 -7.76 -6.55
C VAL A 357 26.10 -6.43 -6.73
N THR A 358 25.71 -5.63 -7.71
CA THR A 358 26.31 -4.31 -7.92
C THR A 358 26.09 -3.42 -6.70
N GLY A 359 27.16 -2.80 -6.18
CA GLY A 359 27.09 -1.87 -5.05
C GLY A 359 27.12 -2.51 -3.65
N VAL A 360 27.15 -3.84 -3.55
CA VAL A 360 27.27 -4.54 -2.25
C VAL A 360 28.19 -5.76 -2.42
N PRO A 361 29.14 -6.02 -1.50
CA PRO A 361 30.03 -7.19 -1.54
C PRO A 361 29.31 -8.51 -1.17
N LEU A 362 28.22 -8.80 -1.90
CA LEU A 362 27.42 -10.02 -1.82
C LEU A 362 27.42 -10.72 -3.18
N ARG A 363 27.48 -12.05 -3.15
CA ARG A 363 27.34 -12.90 -4.34
C ARG A 363 26.13 -13.81 -4.18
N LEU A 364 25.34 -13.83 -5.24
CA LEU A 364 24.10 -14.59 -5.33
C LEU A 364 24.34 -15.80 -6.25
N ASP A 365 24.24 -17.00 -5.69
CA ASP A 365 24.16 -18.24 -6.44
C ASP A 365 22.71 -18.72 -6.48
N PRO A 366 21.99 -18.44 -7.58
CA PRO A 366 20.61 -18.87 -7.75
C PRO A 366 20.47 -20.38 -8.02
N GLY A 367 21.54 -21.15 -8.21
CA GLY A 367 21.45 -22.60 -8.44
C GLY A 367 20.60 -22.99 -9.67
N ALA A 368 19.81 -24.06 -9.52
CA ALA A 368 18.88 -24.51 -10.56
C ALA A 368 17.61 -23.63 -10.57
N ALA A 369 17.35 -22.99 -11.69
CA ALA A 369 16.23 -22.09 -11.89
C ALA A 369 15.31 -22.56 -13.02
N THR A 370 14.06 -22.12 -12.94
CA THR A 370 13.08 -22.19 -14.02
C THR A 370 12.93 -20.81 -14.63
N THR A 371 13.11 -20.71 -15.94
CA THR A 371 12.90 -19.47 -16.70
C THR A 371 11.61 -19.57 -17.49
N GLN A 372 10.80 -18.52 -17.44
CA GLN A 372 9.58 -18.40 -18.23
C GLN A 372 9.68 -17.14 -19.08
N LEU A 373 9.44 -17.28 -20.37
CA LEU A 373 9.30 -16.17 -21.31
C LEU A 373 7.91 -16.24 -21.92
N GLY A 374 7.26 -15.10 -22.07
CA GLY A 374 6.02 -14.97 -22.83
C GLY A 374 5.99 -13.63 -23.51
N PHE A 375 5.42 -13.57 -24.71
CA PHE A 375 5.08 -12.33 -25.37
C PHE A 375 3.70 -12.43 -26.03
N ASN A 376 3.05 -11.29 -26.13
CA ASN A 376 1.82 -11.06 -26.85
C ASN A 376 1.99 -9.76 -27.63
N LEU A 377 1.84 -9.83 -28.95
CA LEU A 377 1.87 -8.72 -29.87
C LEU A 377 0.47 -8.54 -30.44
N ASN A 378 -0.14 -7.40 -30.15
CA ASN A 378 -1.46 -7.04 -30.68
C ASN A 378 -1.32 -5.81 -31.57
N GLY A 379 -1.20 -6.04 -32.88
CA GLY A 379 -0.84 -5.00 -33.84
C GLY A 379 0.53 -4.40 -33.55
N ASP A 380 0.55 -3.20 -32.97
CA ASP A 380 1.76 -2.44 -32.62
C ASP A 380 2.10 -2.45 -31.13
N THR A 381 1.25 -3.02 -30.28
CA THR A 381 1.49 -3.08 -28.84
C THR A 381 2.08 -4.43 -28.45
N ILE A 382 3.17 -4.39 -27.68
CA ILE A 382 3.84 -5.58 -27.15
C ILE A 382 3.62 -5.67 -25.64
N HIS A 383 3.29 -6.87 -25.18
CA HIS A 383 3.33 -7.26 -23.78
C HIS A 383 4.22 -8.48 -23.66
N ALA A 384 5.40 -8.33 -23.08
CA ALA A 384 6.31 -9.44 -22.81
C ALA A 384 6.60 -9.58 -21.33
N ARG A 385 6.84 -10.82 -20.90
CA ARG A 385 7.07 -11.20 -19.52
C ARG A 385 8.20 -12.20 -19.49
N PHE A 386 9.22 -11.91 -18.68
CA PHE A 386 10.34 -12.80 -18.43
C PHE A 386 10.46 -13.01 -16.93
N ALA A 387 10.36 -14.24 -16.47
CA ALA A 387 10.45 -14.59 -15.06
C ALA A 387 11.52 -15.64 -14.82
N ILE A 388 12.30 -15.45 -13.75
CA ILE A 388 13.29 -16.41 -13.27
C ILE A 388 12.87 -16.80 -11.85
N ARG A 389 12.72 -18.11 -11.63
CA ARG A 389 12.35 -18.68 -10.34
C ARG A 389 13.37 -19.71 -9.90
N SER A 390 13.93 -19.53 -8.71
CA SER A 390 14.78 -20.52 -8.05
C SER A 390 14.32 -20.78 -6.63
N SER A 391 14.43 -22.04 -6.20
CA SER A 391 14.05 -22.51 -4.87
C SER A 391 15.23 -22.83 -3.95
N ASN A 392 16.47 -22.81 -4.46
CA ASN A 392 17.67 -23.20 -3.71
C ASN A 392 18.78 -22.17 -3.92
N VAL A 393 18.54 -20.97 -3.40
CA VAL A 393 19.45 -19.85 -3.51
C VAL A 393 20.50 -19.91 -2.41
N ARG A 394 21.76 -19.64 -2.76
CA ARG A 394 22.85 -19.51 -1.81
C ARG A 394 23.45 -18.11 -1.89
N TRP A 395 23.57 -17.48 -0.74
CA TRP A 395 24.23 -16.19 -0.59
C TRP A 395 25.63 -16.40 -0.02
N THR A 396 26.58 -15.64 -0.53
CA THR A 396 27.94 -15.56 0.03
C THR A 396 28.33 -14.09 0.19
N ARG A 397 29.11 -13.79 1.23
CA ARG A 397 29.59 -12.44 1.55
C ARG A 397 31.11 -12.43 1.58
N ASP A 398 31.71 -11.31 1.22
CA ASP A 398 33.14 -11.11 1.42
C ASP A 398 33.44 -10.78 2.89
N SER A 399 34.64 -11.15 3.35
CA SER A 399 35.07 -11.00 4.75
C SER A 399 35.07 -9.54 5.23
N GLY A 400 35.35 -8.57 4.35
CA GLY A 400 35.30 -7.15 4.68
C GLY A 400 33.90 -6.62 5.03
N PHE A 401 32.84 -7.26 4.53
CA PHE A 401 31.45 -6.89 4.83
C PHE A 401 30.97 -7.41 6.19
N ALA A 402 31.60 -8.49 6.69
CA ALA A 402 31.23 -9.12 7.95
C ALA A 402 31.61 -8.28 9.19
N ASN A 403 32.53 -7.32 9.06
CA ASN A 403 33.04 -6.54 10.19
C ASN A 403 32.25 -5.24 10.46
N SER A 404 31.16 -4.98 9.74
CA SER A 404 30.31 -3.80 9.94
C SER A 404 28.97 -4.19 10.58
N PRO A 405 28.48 -3.46 11.62
CA PRO A 405 27.16 -3.70 12.22
C PRO A 405 26.01 -3.69 11.19
N ILE A 406 26.15 -2.87 10.14
CA ILE A 406 25.19 -2.78 9.04
C ILE A 406 25.38 -3.93 8.05
N GLY A 407 26.62 -4.35 7.81
CA GLY A 407 26.92 -5.52 6.99
C GLY A 407 26.30 -6.80 7.57
N ASP A 408 26.37 -6.96 8.90
CA ASP A 408 25.69 -8.06 9.60
C ASP A 408 24.17 -7.95 9.58
N LEU A 409 23.63 -6.73 9.55
CA LEU A 409 22.19 -6.51 9.41
C LEU A 409 21.69 -6.91 8.03
N ILE A 410 22.35 -6.41 6.98
CA ILE A 410 22.04 -6.70 5.57
C ILE A 410 22.24 -8.19 5.29
N TRP A 411 23.32 -8.79 5.81
CA TRP A 411 23.56 -10.22 5.69
C TRP A 411 22.42 -11.04 6.29
N ARG A 412 22.00 -10.75 7.52
CA ARG A 412 20.87 -11.45 8.16
C ARG A 412 19.55 -11.26 7.40
N ALA A 413 19.33 -10.09 6.80
CA ALA A 413 18.13 -9.82 6.01
C ALA A 413 18.11 -10.65 4.70
N VAL A 414 19.26 -10.78 4.04
CA VAL A 414 19.38 -11.42 2.72
C VAL A 414 19.64 -12.93 2.80
N SER A 415 20.41 -13.40 3.79
CA SER A 415 20.77 -14.81 3.93
C SER A 415 19.59 -15.72 4.25
N GLY A 416 18.51 -15.16 4.81
CA GLY A 416 17.26 -15.88 5.07
C GLY A 416 16.40 -16.12 3.82
N ILE A 417 16.78 -15.57 2.67
CA ILE A 417 16.03 -15.68 1.43
C ILE A 417 16.49 -16.93 0.68
N ALA A 418 15.70 -18.01 0.80
CA ALA A 418 16.00 -19.30 0.17
C ALA A 418 15.51 -19.41 -1.29
N ASN A 419 14.55 -18.57 -1.68
CA ASN A 419 13.94 -18.55 -3.00
C ASN A 419 14.12 -17.19 -3.68
N LEU A 420 14.35 -17.22 -5.00
CA LEU A 420 14.48 -16.03 -5.84
C LEU A 420 13.34 -16.05 -6.85
N ASP A 421 12.53 -14.99 -6.86
CA ASP A 421 11.59 -14.69 -7.94
C ASP A 421 11.92 -13.32 -8.48
N VAL A 422 12.29 -13.27 -9.76
CA VAL A 422 12.59 -12.05 -10.50
C VAL A 422 11.71 -12.06 -11.73
N GLU A 423 10.91 -11.01 -11.88
CA GLU A 423 10.02 -10.85 -13.01
C GLU A 423 10.24 -9.50 -13.67
N ALA A 424 10.60 -9.53 -14.94
CA ALA A 424 10.66 -8.38 -15.79
C ALA A 424 9.48 -8.38 -16.76
N ARG A 425 8.87 -7.22 -16.94
CA ARG A 425 7.72 -6.99 -17.82
C ARG A 425 8.06 -5.87 -18.79
N LEU A 426 7.77 -6.11 -20.06
CA LEU A 426 7.89 -5.14 -21.12
C LEU A 426 6.48 -4.84 -21.64
N SER A 427 6.07 -3.59 -21.69
CA SER A 427 4.75 -3.19 -22.21
C SER A 427 4.80 -1.88 -22.97
N GLY A 428 3.98 -1.73 -24.01
CA GLY A 428 3.84 -0.45 -24.73
C GLY A 428 3.93 -0.63 -26.23
N ALA A 429 4.26 0.45 -26.94
CA ALA A 429 4.46 0.39 -28.39
C ALA A 429 5.74 -0.38 -28.73
N LEU A 430 5.73 -1.18 -29.80
CA LEU A 430 6.88 -1.99 -30.23
C LEU A 430 8.16 -1.16 -30.47
N GLN A 431 8.02 0.13 -30.76
CA GLN A 431 9.11 1.07 -31.01
C GLN A 431 9.62 1.75 -29.73
N HIS A 432 8.76 1.92 -28.73
CA HIS A 432 9.05 2.58 -27.46
C HIS A 432 8.40 1.78 -26.30
N PRO A 433 8.97 0.63 -25.94
CA PRO A 433 8.44 -0.17 -24.87
C PRO A 433 8.90 0.37 -23.50
N ASP A 434 8.03 0.25 -22.51
CA ASP A 434 8.33 0.50 -21.09
C ASP A 434 8.74 -0.81 -20.40
N LEU A 435 9.75 -0.75 -19.53
CA LEU A 435 10.32 -1.90 -18.84
C LEU A 435 10.16 -1.75 -17.33
N ALA A 436 9.45 -2.70 -16.72
CA ALA A 436 9.29 -2.81 -15.27
C ALA A 436 9.92 -4.09 -14.75
N VAL A 437 10.72 -4.00 -13.68
CA VAL A 437 11.36 -5.16 -13.02
C VAL A 437 10.85 -5.25 -11.58
N ARG A 438 10.45 -6.45 -11.15
CA ARG A 438 10.01 -6.75 -9.79
C ARG A 438 10.80 -7.94 -9.25
N SER A 439 11.12 -7.92 -7.96
CA SER A 439 11.72 -9.07 -7.30
C SER A 439 11.15 -9.30 -5.91
N ASN A 440 11.05 -10.56 -5.49
CA ASN A 440 10.72 -10.89 -4.10
C ASN A 440 11.77 -10.41 -3.09
N LEU A 441 12.98 -10.03 -3.55
CA LEU A 441 13.98 -9.40 -2.70
C LEU A 441 13.50 -8.05 -2.15
N ASP A 442 12.68 -7.32 -2.90
CA ASP A 442 12.15 -6.01 -2.49
C ASP A 442 11.33 -6.16 -1.19
N ASP A 443 10.38 -7.09 -1.20
CA ASP A 443 9.50 -7.36 -0.06
C ASP A 443 10.23 -8.05 1.10
N ALA A 444 11.14 -8.97 0.78
CA ALA A 444 11.92 -9.70 1.80
C ALA A 444 12.86 -8.76 2.56
N ILE A 445 13.54 -7.84 1.87
CA ILE A 445 14.42 -6.86 2.51
C ILE A 445 13.59 -5.83 3.28
N ALA A 446 12.51 -5.31 2.70
CA ALA A 446 11.67 -4.32 3.36
C ALA A 446 11.00 -4.86 4.63
N SER A 447 10.48 -6.09 4.60
CA SER A 447 9.88 -6.73 5.78
C SER A 447 10.91 -6.93 6.91
N ARG A 448 12.14 -7.32 6.58
CA ARG A 448 13.22 -7.51 7.56
C ARG A 448 13.75 -6.18 8.10
N LEU A 449 13.92 -5.16 7.26
CA LEU A 449 14.27 -3.81 7.69
C LEU A 449 13.19 -3.23 8.60
N ARG A 450 11.91 -3.42 8.26
CA ARG A 450 10.78 -3.03 9.14
C ARG A 450 10.79 -3.78 10.46
N ALA A 451 11.19 -5.05 10.49
CA ALA A 451 11.30 -5.78 11.76
C ALA A 451 12.41 -5.19 12.65
N VAL A 452 13.61 -4.98 12.09
CA VAL A 452 14.75 -4.44 12.84
C VAL A 452 14.52 -2.98 13.25
N LEU A 453 14.14 -2.13 12.30
CA LEU A 453 13.94 -0.70 12.54
C LEU A 453 12.61 -0.46 13.27
N GLY A 454 11.61 -1.32 13.09
CA GLY A 454 10.30 -1.19 13.73
C GLY A 454 10.38 -1.30 15.24
N ASP A 455 11.18 -2.21 15.78
CA ASP A 455 11.36 -2.32 17.24
C ASP A 455 12.01 -1.06 17.83
N GLN A 456 13.02 -0.51 17.14
CA GLN A 456 13.70 0.72 17.56
C GLN A 456 12.79 1.95 17.41
N VAL A 457 12.04 2.05 16.31
CA VAL A 457 11.06 3.11 16.07
C VAL A 457 9.92 3.03 17.07
N ALA A 458 9.41 1.84 17.38
CA ALA A 458 8.36 1.65 18.38
C ALA A 458 8.84 2.05 19.78
N ALA A 459 10.08 1.71 20.14
CA ALA A 459 10.69 2.16 21.40
C ALA A 459 10.81 3.69 21.47
N ALA A 460 11.29 4.33 20.41
CA ALA A 460 11.39 5.79 20.32
C ALA A 460 10.02 6.48 20.35
N GLU A 461 9.03 5.96 19.62
CA GLU A 461 7.65 6.45 19.65
C GLU A 461 7.03 6.32 21.03
N LYS A 462 7.30 5.21 21.74
CA LYS A 462 6.81 5.00 23.10
C LYS A 462 7.41 6.03 24.06
N GLN A 463 8.73 6.21 24.03
CA GLN A 463 9.41 7.19 24.88
C GLN A 463 8.88 8.62 24.65
N MET A 464 8.59 8.99 23.41
CA MET A 464 7.99 10.29 23.08
C MET A 464 6.55 10.43 23.61
N ARG A 465 5.74 9.37 23.49
CA ARG A 465 4.37 9.35 24.07
C ARG A 465 4.42 9.49 25.59
N ASP A 466 5.27 8.73 26.26
CA ASP A 466 5.44 8.77 27.71
C ASP A 466 5.84 10.19 28.17
N ARG A 467 6.64 10.91 27.37
CA ARG A 467 7.03 12.30 27.66
C ARG A 467 5.89 13.29 27.46
N VAL A 468 5.12 13.17 26.37
CA VAL A 468 3.89 13.97 26.16
C VAL A 468 2.92 13.74 27.31
N ASP A 469 2.74 12.49 27.72
CA ASP A 469 1.85 12.11 28.81
C ASP A 469 2.26 12.75 30.13
N ALA A 470 3.55 12.68 30.48
CA ALA A 470 4.06 13.32 31.68
C ALA A 470 3.78 14.84 31.72
N LEU A 471 3.92 15.54 30.59
CA LEU A 471 3.66 16.98 30.49
C LEU A 471 2.15 17.30 30.52
N VAL A 472 1.34 16.51 29.82
CA VAL A 472 -0.10 16.71 29.70
C VAL A 472 -0.82 16.35 31.00
N ASP A 473 -0.50 15.21 31.62
CA ASP A 473 -1.19 14.72 32.81
C ASP A 473 -0.97 15.64 34.02
N ALA A 474 0.20 16.28 34.11
CA ALA A 474 0.48 17.30 35.13
C ALA A 474 -0.54 18.47 35.08
N THR A 475 -1.06 18.80 33.89
CA THR A 475 -2.02 19.90 33.69
C THR A 475 -3.47 19.39 33.67
N VAL A 476 -3.73 18.27 33.01
CA VAL A 476 -5.08 17.72 32.82
C VAL A 476 -5.63 17.09 34.10
N GLY A 477 -4.78 16.47 34.93
CA GLY A 477 -5.18 15.83 36.18
C GLY A 477 -5.97 16.75 37.11
N PRO A 478 -5.42 17.92 37.51
CA PRO A 478 -6.12 18.90 38.34
C PRO A 478 -7.41 19.42 37.72
N VAL A 479 -7.42 19.70 36.41
CA VAL A 479 -8.61 20.19 35.69
C VAL A 479 -9.72 19.14 35.70
N ARG A 480 -9.39 17.87 35.47
CA ARG A 480 -10.35 16.76 35.51
C ARG A 480 -10.95 16.59 36.91
N ALA A 481 -10.13 16.67 37.95
CA ALA A 481 -10.60 16.64 39.34
C ALA A 481 -11.56 17.80 39.63
N ARG A 482 -11.20 19.02 39.22
CA ARG A 482 -12.03 20.23 39.40
C ARG A 482 -13.38 20.14 38.68
N VAL A 483 -13.40 19.64 37.44
CA VAL A 483 -14.66 19.41 36.69
C VAL A 483 -15.56 18.41 37.41
N ASN A 484 -15.01 17.29 37.89
CA ASN A 484 -15.76 16.26 38.60
C ASN A 484 -16.32 16.77 39.94
N GLU A 485 -15.54 17.56 40.66
CA GLU A 485 -15.95 18.21 41.91
C GLU A 485 -17.14 19.16 41.66
N VAL A 486 -17.01 20.06 40.68
CA VAL A 486 -18.05 21.02 40.27
C VAL A 486 -19.34 20.29 39.88
N GLN A 487 -19.24 19.23 39.10
CA GLN A 487 -20.38 18.41 38.69
C GLN A 487 -21.07 17.73 39.89
N THR A 488 -20.29 17.21 40.83
CA THR A 488 -20.82 16.50 42.00
C THR A 488 -21.50 17.47 42.98
N GLN A 489 -20.85 18.59 43.29
CA GLN A 489 -21.38 19.63 44.17
C GLN A 489 -22.69 20.23 43.64
N ALA A 490 -22.73 20.58 42.35
CA ALA A 490 -23.91 21.18 41.75
C ALA A 490 -25.13 20.23 41.74
N ARG A 491 -24.89 18.95 41.42
CA ARG A 491 -25.96 17.93 41.46
C ARG A 491 -26.45 17.69 42.88
N ALA A 492 -25.53 17.57 43.84
CA ALA A 492 -25.89 17.36 45.24
C ALA A 492 -26.73 18.52 45.80
N GLN A 493 -26.34 19.78 45.51
CA GLN A 493 -27.09 20.95 45.94
C GLN A 493 -28.51 21.01 45.36
N VAL A 494 -28.66 20.77 44.05
CA VAL A 494 -30.00 20.76 43.41
C VAL A 494 -30.90 19.67 43.99
N VAL A 495 -30.38 18.45 44.17
CA VAL A 495 -31.12 17.34 44.77
C VAL A 495 -31.54 17.67 46.21
N GLN A 496 -30.64 18.24 47.01
CA GLN A 496 -30.93 18.63 48.38
C GLN A 496 -32.02 19.70 48.47
N GLN A 497 -31.95 20.76 47.64
CA GLN A 497 -32.95 21.84 47.63
C GLN A 497 -34.32 21.33 47.18
N ARG A 498 -34.35 20.47 46.15
CA ARG A 498 -35.58 19.86 45.65
C ARG A 498 -36.25 18.98 46.71
N ALA A 499 -35.47 18.13 47.40
CA ALA A 499 -36.00 17.28 48.46
C ALA A 499 -36.65 18.08 49.60
N ARG A 500 -36.04 19.19 50.05
CA ARG A 500 -36.60 20.05 51.09
C ARG A 500 -37.92 20.70 50.68
N ILE A 501 -38.03 21.17 49.43
CA ILE A 501 -39.27 21.74 48.90
C ILE A 501 -40.37 20.68 48.81
N ASP A 502 -40.04 19.51 48.23
CA ASP A 502 -41.01 18.42 48.03
C ASP A 502 -41.54 17.89 49.38
N GLU A 503 -40.68 17.78 50.40
CA GLU A 503 -41.08 17.35 51.75
C GLU A 503 -42.02 18.36 52.43
N LEU A 504 -41.66 19.65 52.45
CA LEU A 504 -42.50 20.70 53.05
C LEU A 504 -43.83 20.84 52.31
N GLN A 505 -43.82 20.76 50.98
CA GLN A 505 -45.05 20.81 50.19
C GLN A 505 -45.97 19.64 50.55
N LYS A 506 -45.44 18.42 50.62
CA LYS A 506 -46.20 17.21 50.97
C LYS A 506 -46.82 17.33 52.36
N ASN A 507 -46.06 17.81 53.35
CA ASN A 507 -46.53 17.98 54.72
C ASN A 507 -47.65 19.03 54.81
N LEU A 508 -47.51 20.17 54.12
CA LEU A 508 -48.55 21.21 54.05
C LEU A 508 -49.83 20.71 53.36
N GLU A 509 -49.71 20.02 52.22
CA GLU A 509 -50.87 19.47 51.49
C GLU A 509 -51.60 18.40 52.31
N GLN A 510 -50.87 17.51 52.98
CA GLN A 510 -51.45 16.51 53.87
C GLN A 510 -52.21 17.16 55.02
N ARG A 511 -51.63 18.18 55.66
CA ARG A 511 -52.29 18.87 56.78
C ARG A 511 -53.54 19.63 56.32
N LEU A 512 -53.49 20.29 55.17
CA LEU A 512 -54.65 20.96 54.58
C LEU A 512 -55.78 19.97 54.26
N ARG A 513 -55.46 18.79 53.72
CA ARG A 513 -56.45 17.73 53.46
C ARG A 513 -57.12 17.20 54.73
N GLN A 514 -56.36 17.06 55.82
CA GLN A 514 -56.90 16.64 57.12
C GLN A 514 -57.88 17.68 57.69
N LEU A 515 -57.56 18.97 57.60
CA LEU A 515 -58.40 20.06 58.11
C LEU A 515 -59.67 20.28 57.27
N LEU A 516 -59.63 19.96 55.98
CA LEU A 516 -60.76 20.12 55.04
C LEU A 516 -61.65 18.87 54.94
N GLY A 517 -61.48 17.87 55.81
CA GLY A 517 -62.39 16.73 55.91
C GLY A 517 -62.50 15.85 54.66
N GLY A 518 -61.44 15.75 53.84
CA GLY A 518 -61.44 14.86 52.68
C GLY A 518 -62.28 15.33 51.47
N VAL A 519 -62.77 16.58 51.46
CA VAL A 519 -63.39 17.15 50.26
C VAL A 519 -62.32 17.34 49.19
N ARG A 520 -62.48 16.68 48.04
CA ARG A 520 -61.59 16.79 46.88
C ARG A 520 -61.50 18.27 46.45
N LEU A 521 -60.28 18.81 46.52
CA LEU A 521 -59.92 20.09 45.95
C LEU A 521 -59.86 19.97 44.41
N PRO A 522 -60.45 20.90 43.64
CA PRO A 522 -60.19 21.02 42.21
C PRO A 522 -58.75 21.43 41.91
#